data_AF-A0A847WA77-F1
#
_entry.id   AF-A0A847WA77-F1
#
_cell.length_a   1.000
_cell.length_b   1.000
_cell.length_c   1.000
_cell.angle_alpha   90.00
_cell.angle_beta   90.00
_cell.angle_gamma   90.00
#
_symmetry.space_group_name_H-M   'P 1'
#
loop_
_entity.id
_entity.type
_entity.pdbx_description
1 polymer ?
#
loop_
_entity_poly.entity_id
_entity_poly.type
_entity_poly.pdbx_seq_one_letter_code
_entity_poly.pdbx_strand_id
1 'polypeptide(L)'
;MPAEIELKYSLTSAHTMEHMIKDELIQHYIKDPFKQSESRSDYYDTQDWTLSEHDFALRVTMLSNMQVAVLKKGNFRSEDVKGLYRGSQWYSPFSGTATIVEDLMDRGAPVEFRDLMEGKSLEPCFYTQLSRNKNTLYLPDRTRVEISFDIGELVADGKHMPLYELGLELLYGSEELLINYSEQLTEKFTMTPVLLTKQERALRFLRSRS
;
A
#
# COMPACT_ATOMS: atom_id res chain seq x y z
N MET A 1 -4.78 11.86 13.83
CA MET A 1 -4.04 11.39 12.64
C MET A 1 -4.88 10.31 12.01
N PRO A 2 -5.06 10.22 10.68
CA PRO A 2 -5.96 9.22 10.16
C PRO A 2 -5.30 7.85 10.34
N ALA A 3 -5.87 7.03 11.21
CA ALA A 3 -5.63 5.60 11.17
C ALA A 3 -6.01 5.14 9.75
N GLU A 4 -5.09 4.45 9.09
CA GLU A 4 -5.35 3.86 7.78
C GLU A 4 -5.89 2.45 8.01
N ILE A 5 -7.07 2.18 7.47
CA ILE A 5 -7.70 0.86 7.47
C ILE A 5 -7.86 0.47 6.01
N GLU A 6 -7.15 -0.57 5.58
CA GLU A 6 -7.11 -1.01 4.19
C GLU A 6 -7.20 -2.54 4.11
N LEU A 7 -8.00 -3.08 3.19
CA LEU A 7 -7.92 -4.47 2.77
C LEU A 7 -7.18 -4.57 1.44
N LYS A 8 -6.22 -5.47 1.34
CA LYS A 8 -5.44 -5.68 0.12
C LYS A 8 -5.44 -7.13 -0.34
N TYR A 9 -5.68 -7.32 -1.63
CA TYR A 9 -5.73 -8.63 -2.28
C TYR A 9 -4.85 -8.67 -3.54
N SER A 10 -4.19 -9.79 -3.76
CA SER A 10 -3.56 -10.13 -5.03
C SER A 10 -4.61 -10.73 -5.96
N LEU A 11 -4.57 -10.32 -7.21
CA LEU A 11 -5.40 -10.84 -8.30
C LEU A 11 -4.57 -11.74 -9.21
N THR A 12 -5.25 -12.62 -9.95
CA THR A 12 -4.57 -13.60 -10.81
C THR A 12 -4.06 -12.99 -12.11
N SER A 13 -4.68 -11.91 -12.60
CA SER A 13 -4.32 -11.24 -13.85
C SER A 13 -4.94 -9.85 -13.97
N ALA A 14 -4.40 -9.05 -14.90
CA ALA A 14 -5.04 -7.80 -15.33
C ALA A 14 -6.44 -8.01 -15.92
N HIS A 15 -6.69 -9.15 -16.57
CA HIS A 15 -8.00 -9.48 -17.12
C HIS A 15 -9.08 -9.57 -16.04
N THR A 16 -8.77 -10.15 -14.88
CA THR A 16 -9.68 -10.19 -13.73
C THR A 16 -10.08 -8.78 -13.30
N MET A 17 -9.15 -7.81 -13.29
CA MET A 17 -9.45 -6.42 -12.95
C MET A 17 -10.40 -5.76 -13.94
N GLU A 18 -10.19 -5.96 -15.25
CA GLU A 18 -11.06 -5.40 -16.28
C GLU A 18 -12.50 -5.87 -16.14
N HIS A 19 -12.69 -7.13 -15.74
CA HIS A 19 -14.00 -7.69 -15.42
C HIS A 19 -14.57 -7.09 -14.14
N MET A 20 -13.79 -7.02 -13.06
CA MET A 20 -14.23 -6.42 -11.80
C MET A 20 -14.68 -4.97 -11.96
N ILE A 21 -13.89 -4.15 -12.67
CA ILE A 21 -14.20 -2.74 -12.90
C ILE A 21 -15.58 -2.55 -13.53
N LYS A 22 -16.04 -3.48 -14.38
CA LYS A 22 -17.34 -3.40 -15.07
C LYS A 22 -18.47 -4.10 -14.32
N ASP A 23 -18.15 -4.79 -13.22
CA ASP A 23 -19.10 -5.64 -12.53
C ASP A 23 -20.13 -4.85 -11.72
N GLU A 24 -21.37 -5.35 -11.69
CA GLU A 24 -22.46 -4.69 -10.97
C GLU A 24 -22.19 -4.54 -9.47
N LEU A 25 -21.46 -5.47 -8.82
CA LEU A 25 -21.10 -5.33 -7.40
C LEU A 25 -20.24 -4.09 -7.11
N ILE A 26 -19.54 -3.58 -8.11
CA ILE A 26 -18.69 -2.39 -8.01
C ILE A 26 -19.43 -1.19 -8.60
N GLN A 27 -19.96 -1.33 -9.81
CA GLN A 27 -20.65 -0.25 -10.53
C GLN A 27 -21.88 0.28 -9.77
N HIS A 28 -22.56 -0.57 -8.98
CA HIS A 28 -23.68 -0.14 -8.15
C HIS A 28 -23.32 0.98 -7.15
N TYR A 29 -22.07 0.99 -6.67
CA TYR A 29 -21.60 1.94 -5.64
C TYR A 29 -20.71 3.06 -6.18
N ILE A 30 -20.46 3.08 -7.49
CA ILE A 30 -19.64 4.09 -8.15
C ILE A 30 -20.52 5.15 -8.81
N LYS A 31 -20.09 6.41 -8.72
CA LYS A 31 -20.80 7.56 -9.34
C LYS A 31 -20.00 8.24 -10.43
N ASP A 32 -18.68 8.20 -10.32
CA ASP A 32 -17.74 8.85 -11.23
C ASP A 32 -16.96 7.81 -12.04
N PRO A 33 -16.37 8.16 -13.19
CA PRO A 33 -15.43 7.27 -13.87
C PRO A 33 -14.18 6.97 -13.03
N PHE A 34 -13.58 5.79 -13.22
CA PHE A 34 -12.28 5.49 -12.64
C PHE A 34 -11.24 6.50 -13.11
N LYS A 35 -10.41 6.97 -12.17
CA LYS A 35 -9.27 7.84 -12.46
C LYS A 35 -8.02 6.99 -12.62
N GLN A 36 -7.30 7.23 -13.70
CA GLN A 36 -6.03 6.57 -13.99
C GLN A 36 -4.85 7.43 -13.57
N SER A 37 -3.82 6.77 -13.06
CA SER A 37 -2.54 7.40 -12.73
C SER A 37 -1.42 6.40 -12.81
N GLU A 38 -0.23 6.85 -13.21
CA GLU A 38 1.00 6.08 -13.10
C GLU A 38 1.80 6.56 -11.91
N SER A 39 2.50 5.64 -11.25
CA SER A 39 3.36 5.96 -10.12
C SER A 39 4.60 5.11 -10.12
N ARG A 40 5.72 5.74 -9.75
CA ARG A 40 6.92 5.07 -9.29
C ARG A 40 7.11 5.39 -7.81
N SER A 41 7.43 4.37 -7.02
CA SER A 41 7.80 4.51 -5.62
C SER A 41 9.12 3.81 -5.39
N ASP A 42 10.16 4.55 -5.01
CA ASP A 42 11.45 4.02 -4.61
C ASP A 42 11.40 3.78 -3.09
N TYR A 43 11.69 2.56 -2.66
CA TYR A 43 11.61 2.14 -1.26
C TYR A 43 13.00 2.21 -0.63
N TYR A 44 13.04 2.64 0.63
CA TYR A 44 14.25 2.81 1.40
C TYR A 44 14.18 1.99 2.68
N ASP A 45 15.29 1.36 3.01
CA ASP A 45 15.49 0.66 4.27
C ASP A 45 16.97 0.75 4.65
N THR A 46 17.33 0.24 5.82
CA THR A 46 18.72 0.04 6.20
C THR A 46 19.29 -1.24 5.56
N GLN A 47 20.61 -1.39 5.55
CA GLN A 47 21.27 -2.57 4.97
C GLN A 47 20.77 -3.90 5.57
N ASP A 48 20.42 -3.88 6.86
CA ASP A 48 19.89 -5.01 7.63
C ASP A 48 18.35 -5.10 7.62
N TRP A 49 17.64 -4.26 6.86
CA TRP A 49 16.16 -4.24 6.75
C TRP A 49 15.45 -3.91 8.07
N THR A 50 16.03 -3.03 8.87
CA THR A 50 15.52 -2.67 10.20
C THR A 50 14.11 -2.13 10.16
N LEU A 51 13.76 -1.31 9.18
CA LEU A 51 12.40 -0.76 9.09
C LEU A 51 11.40 -1.87 8.83
N SER A 52 11.68 -2.74 7.85
CA SER A 52 10.81 -3.88 7.56
C SER A 52 10.67 -4.84 8.74
N GLU A 53 11.70 -5.04 9.55
CA GLU A 53 11.64 -5.90 10.75
C GLU A 53 10.75 -5.31 11.86
N HIS A 54 10.54 -4.00 11.86
CA HIS A 54 9.74 -3.26 12.84
C HIS A 54 8.43 -2.71 12.26
N ASP A 55 7.92 -3.35 11.19
CA ASP A 55 6.67 -2.99 10.52
C ASP A 55 6.63 -1.54 9.99
N PHE A 56 7.81 -0.95 9.75
CA PHE A 56 7.95 0.33 9.08
C PHE A 56 8.21 0.15 7.59
N ALA A 57 7.62 1.05 6.82
CA ALA A 57 7.74 1.07 5.38
C ALA A 57 7.98 2.51 4.91
N LEU A 58 9.21 2.80 4.46
CA LEU A 58 9.56 4.11 3.90
C LEU A 58 9.65 4.04 2.38
N ARG A 59 8.95 4.95 1.71
CA ARG A 59 9.03 5.14 0.26
C ARG A 59 9.10 6.60 -0.11
N VAL A 60 9.74 6.89 -1.23
CA VAL A 60 9.70 8.18 -1.90
C VAL A 60 8.90 8.01 -3.19
N THR A 61 7.92 8.88 -3.42
CA THR A 61 7.11 8.87 -4.63
C THR A 61 6.81 10.27 -5.11
N MET A 62 6.42 10.40 -6.37
CA MET A 62 6.02 11.69 -6.96
C MET A 62 4.53 11.94 -6.71
N LEU A 63 4.21 13.02 -5.98
CA LEU A 63 2.85 13.53 -5.82
C LEU A 63 2.78 14.97 -6.33
N SER A 64 1.90 15.25 -7.30
CA SER A 64 1.73 16.58 -7.90
C SER A 64 3.06 17.26 -8.28
N ASN A 65 3.94 16.53 -8.95
CA ASN A 65 5.29 16.97 -9.37
C ASN A 65 6.30 17.26 -8.23
N MET A 66 6.03 16.80 -7.01
CA MET A 66 6.97 16.87 -5.89
C MET A 66 7.33 15.48 -5.38
N GLN A 67 8.60 15.28 -5.02
CA GLN A 67 9.00 14.06 -4.30
C GLN A 67 8.52 14.15 -2.86
N VAL A 68 7.81 13.11 -2.43
CA VAL A 68 7.24 13.01 -1.08
C VAL A 68 7.71 11.70 -0.46
N ALA A 69 8.29 11.81 0.73
CA ALA A 69 8.56 10.69 1.62
C ALA A 69 7.26 10.28 2.32
N VAL A 70 6.95 8.99 2.28
CA VAL A 70 5.81 8.39 2.97
C VAL A 70 6.36 7.30 3.89
N LEU A 71 6.25 7.53 5.19
CA LEU A 71 6.51 6.52 6.20
C LEU A 71 5.20 5.89 6.61
N LYS A 72 5.09 4.57 6.53
CA LYS A 72 3.96 3.80 7.06
C LYS A 72 4.44 2.97 8.25
N LYS A 73 3.59 2.81 9.26
CA LYS A 73 3.76 1.85 10.35
C LYS A 73 2.54 0.96 10.46
N GLY A 74 2.74 -0.35 10.39
CA GLY A 74 1.70 -1.37 10.50
C GLY A 74 1.99 -2.55 9.59
N ASN A 75 1.19 -3.61 9.71
CA ASN A 75 1.36 -4.83 8.95
C ASN A 75 0.00 -5.44 8.55
N PHE A 76 0.03 -6.47 7.70
CA PHE A 76 -1.15 -7.21 7.24
C PHE A 76 -1.42 -8.47 8.07
N ARG A 77 -0.84 -8.57 9.29
CA ARG A 77 -0.87 -9.78 10.13
C ARG A 77 -1.98 -9.75 11.19
N SER A 78 -3.02 -8.94 11.00
CA SER A 78 -4.20 -8.95 11.87
C SER A 78 -4.74 -10.38 11.98
N GLU A 79 -4.88 -10.90 13.20
CA GLU A 79 -5.29 -12.29 13.44
C GLU A 79 -6.74 -12.55 12.99
N ASP A 80 -7.60 -11.52 13.06
CA ASP A 80 -9.04 -11.65 12.82
C ASP A 80 -9.41 -11.65 11.33
N VAL A 81 -8.75 -10.83 10.49
CA VAL A 81 -9.12 -10.64 9.08
C VAL A 81 -7.87 -10.61 8.22
N LYS A 82 -7.74 -11.63 7.35
CA LYS A 82 -6.59 -11.75 6.44
C LYS A 82 -6.59 -10.64 5.39
N GLY A 83 -5.44 -10.02 5.17
CA GLY A 83 -5.29 -8.94 4.20
C GLY A 83 -5.72 -7.57 4.74
N LEU A 84 -6.14 -7.49 6.01
CA LEU A 84 -6.45 -6.24 6.67
C LEU A 84 -5.18 -5.60 7.23
N TYR A 85 -4.95 -4.36 6.81
CA TYR A 85 -3.96 -3.46 7.35
C TYR A 85 -4.66 -2.45 8.26
N ARG A 86 -4.11 -2.29 9.46
CA ARG A 86 -4.40 -1.16 10.34
C ARG A 86 -3.09 -0.49 10.69
N GLY A 87 -2.98 0.79 10.41
CA GLY A 87 -1.72 1.48 10.60
C GLY A 87 -1.83 2.98 10.64
N SER A 88 -0.68 3.60 10.54
CA SER A 88 -0.53 5.04 10.48
C SER A 88 0.48 5.41 9.42
N GLN A 89 0.29 6.57 8.81
CA GLN A 89 1.16 7.07 7.76
C GLN A 89 1.48 8.54 7.95
N TRP A 90 2.73 8.89 7.65
CA TRP A 90 3.27 10.24 7.74
C TRP A 90 3.89 10.64 6.42
N TYR A 91 3.76 11.92 6.09
CA TYR A 91 4.20 12.49 4.82
C TYR A 91 5.14 13.66 5.09
N SER A 92 6.22 13.74 4.32
CA SER A 92 7.06 14.93 4.27
C SER A 92 7.59 15.15 2.85
N PRO A 93 7.80 16.41 2.40
CA PRO A 93 8.61 16.66 1.22
C PRO A 93 9.95 15.94 1.33
N PHE A 94 10.41 15.33 0.24
CA PHE A 94 11.69 14.64 0.25
C PHE A 94 12.81 15.57 -0.20
N SER A 95 13.73 15.88 0.73
CA SER A 95 14.93 16.68 0.45
C SER A 95 16.23 15.87 0.44
N GLY A 96 16.15 14.57 0.77
CA GLY A 96 17.28 13.64 0.77
C GLY A 96 17.25 12.70 1.96
N THR A 97 18.00 11.60 1.89
CA THR A 97 18.06 10.60 2.98
C THR A 97 18.75 11.12 4.24
N ALA A 98 19.54 12.20 4.14
CA ALA A 98 20.22 12.81 5.28
C ALA A 98 19.27 13.57 6.24
N THR A 99 18.13 14.08 5.75
CA THR A 99 17.19 14.88 6.55
C THR A 99 15.87 14.18 6.80
N ILE A 100 15.55 13.14 6.01
CA ILE A 100 14.23 12.48 5.99
C ILE A 100 13.73 12.02 7.37
N VAL A 101 14.63 11.60 8.26
CA VAL A 101 14.26 11.17 9.60
C VAL A 101 13.67 12.33 10.39
N GLU A 102 14.41 13.42 10.52
CA GLU A 102 13.94 14.63 11.22
C GLU A 102 12.75 15.27 10.52
N ASP A 103 12.74 15.31 9.17
CA ASP A 103 11.63 15.84 8.38
C ASP A 103 10.31 15.10 8.64
N LEU A 104 10.35 13.80 8.93
CA LEU A 104 9.18 13.00 9.29
C LEU A 104 8.84 13.14 10.78
N MET A 105 9.83 13.26 11.66
CA MET A 105 9.62 13.53 13.08
C MET A 105 8.88 14.85 13.30
N ASP A 106 9.23 15.90 12.57
CA ASP A 106 8.53 17.20 12.58
C ASP A 106 7.07 17.10 12.10
N ARG A 107 6.74 16.04 11.37
CA ARG A 107 5.37 15.71 10.91
C ARG A 107 4.63 14.78 11.87
N GLY A 108 5.23 14.47 13.02
CA GLY A 108 4.65 13.63 14.06
C GLY A 108 4.87 12.13 13.88
N ALA A 109 5.88 11.72 13.11
CA ALA A 109 6.32 10.33 13.09
C ALA A 109 6.72 9.86 14.49
N PRO A 110 6.56 8.57 14.81
CA PRO A 110 6.81 8.05 16.15
C PRO A 110 8.31 8.10 16.49
N VAL A 111 8.65 8.39 17.75
CA VAL A 111 10.05 8.46 18.24
C VAL A 111 10.82 7.17 17.95
N GLU A 112 10.15 6.03 18.01
CA GLU A 112 10.69 4.72 17.63
C GLU A 112 11.33 4.71 16.24
N PHE A 113 10.76 5.43 15.26
CA PHE A 113 11.36 5.52 13.92
C PHE A 113 12.75 6.16 13.98
N ARG A 114 12.91 7.26 14.73
CA ARG A 114 14.22 7.91 14.91
C ARG A 114 15.19 7.01 15.66
N ASP A 115 14.74 6.35 16.73
CA ASP A 115 15.57 5.48 17.55
C ASP A 115 16.09 4.28 16.74
N LEU A 116 15.25 3.69 15.88
CA LEU A 116 15.66 2.62 14.96
C LEU A 116 16.68 3.06 13.91
N MET A 117 16.68 4.35 13.57
CA MET A 117 17.58 4.94 12.58
C MET A 117 18.90 5.46 13.18
N GLU A 118 19.07 5.43 14.50
CA GLU A 118 20.28 5.93 15.16
C GLU A 118 21.53 5.15 14.69
N GLY A 119 22.50 5.88 14.14
CA GLY A 119 23.74 5.29 13.60
C GLY A 119 23.56 4.47 12.33
N LYS A 120 22.36 4.44 11.72
CA LYS A 120 22.08 3.72 10.48
C LYS A 120 21.88 4.68 9.32
N SER A 121 22.07 4.19 8.10
CA SER A 121 21.83 4.95 6.87
C SER A 121 20.74 4.27 6.04
N LEU A 122 19.89 5.09 5.43
CA LEU A 122 18.86 4.64 4.49
C LEU A 122 19.44 4.51 3.09
N GLU A 123 19.18 3.36 2.47
CA GLU A 123 19.59 3.06 1.11
C GLU A 123 18.36 2.65 0.29
N PRO A 124 18.30 2.99 -1.01
CA PRO A 124 17.25 2.49 -1.89
C PRO A 124 17.40 0.96 -2.02
N CYS A 125 16.34 0.22 -1.70
CA CYS A 125 16.38 -1.25 -1.66
C CYS A 125 15.62 -1.90 -2.82
N PHE A 126 14.49 -1.33 -3.24
CA PHE A 126 13.72 -1.75 -4.41
C PHE A 126 12.81 -0.61 -4.87
N TYR A 127 12.12 -0.78 -5.98
CA TYR A 127 11.07 0.16 -6.39
C TYR A 127 9.84 -0.57 -6.94
N THR A 128 8.72 0.14 -6.99
CA THR A 128 7.52 -0.31 -7.71
C THR A 128 7.18 0.66 -8.82
N GLN A 129 6.72 0.14 -9.95
CA GLN A 129 6.10 0.91 -11.03
C GLN A 129 4.69 0.37 -11.23
N LEU A 130 3.68 1.23 -11.06
CA LEU A 130 2.28 0.84 -11.03
C LEU A 130 1.44 1.79 -11.88
N SER A 131 0.58 1.22 -12.72
CA SER A 131 -0.60 1.88 -13.26
C SER A 131 -1.77 1.58 -12.34
N ARG A 132 -2.43 2.63 -11.86
CA ARG A 132 -3.53 2.57 -10.90
C ARG A 132 -4.82 3.06 -11.53
N ASN A 133 -5.87 2.26 -11.47
CA ASN A 133 -7.26 2.73 -11.61
C ASN A 133 -7.85 2.90 -10.22
N LYS A 134 -8.36 4.09 -9.88
CA LYS A 134 -8.99 4.31 -8.58
C LYS A 134 -10.32 5.03 -8.65
N ASN A 135 -11.19 4.75 -7.67
CA ASN A 135 -12.49 5.39 -7.52
C ASN A 135 -12.95 5.36 -6.06
N THR A 136 -14.06 6.03 -5.76
CA THR A 136 -14.71 5.97 -4.45
C THR A 136 -16.02 5.21 -4.55
N LEU A 137 -16.14 4.16 -3.73
CA LEU A 137 -17.37 3.44 -3.47
C LEU A 137 -18.18 4.19 -2.41
N TYR A 138 -19.47 4.40 -2.68
CA TYR A 138 -20.43 5.00 -1.76
C TYR A 138 -21.35 3.91 -1.20
N LEU A 139 -20.85 3.18 -0.21
CA LEU A 139 -21.56 2.09 0.46
C LEU A 139 -22.69 2.63 1.38
N PRO A 140 -23.58 1.76 1.88
CA PRO A 140 -24.59 2.11 2.88
C PRO A 140 -24.00 2.79 4.13
N ASP A 141 -24.88 3.42 4.92
CA ASP A 141 -24.52 4.14 6.16
C ASP A 141 -23.45 5.22 6.00
N ARG A 142 -23.44 5.83 4.79
CA ARG A 142 -22.49 6.87 4.39
C ARG A 142 -21.04 6.39 4.39
N THR A 143 -20.81 5.08 4.35
CA THR A 143 -19.46 4.51 4.27
C THR A 143 -18.84 4.81 2.91
N ARG A 144 -17.59 5.25 2.92
CA ARG A 144 -16.82 5.61 1.72
C ARG A 144 -15.53 4.82 1.71
N VAL A 145 -15.29 4.11 0.61
CA VAL A 145 -14.11 3.28 0.43
C VAL A 145 -13.41 3.72 -0.87
N GLU A 146 -12.12 4.02 -0.83
CA GLU A 146 -11.32 4.09 -2.06
C GLU A 146 -11.10 2.65 -2.54
N ILE A 147 -11.56 2.35 -3.75
CA ILE A 147 -11.18 1.14 -4.46
C ILE A 147 -10.06 1.48 -5.44
N SER A 148 -8.98 0.71 -5.38
CA SER A 148 -7.85 0.86 -6.30
C SER A 148 -7.45 -0.48 -6.92
N PHE A 149 -7.20 -0.47 -8.23
CA PHE A 149 -6.64 -1.59 -8.98
C PHE A 149 -5.26 -1.20 -9.48
N ASP A 150 -4.23 -1.88 -8.97
CA ASP A 150 -2.83 -1.65 -9.30
C ASP A 150 -2.29 -2.75 -10.22
N ILE A 151 -1.77 -2.35 -11.38
CA ILE A 151 -1.09 -3.22 -12.34
C ILE A 151 0.33 -2.74 -12.54
N GLY A 152 1.30 -3.63 -12.39
CA GLY A 152 2.69 -3.32 -12.71
C GLY A 152 3.64 -4.30 -12.06
N GLU A 153 4.69 -3.78 -11.44
CA GLU A 153 5.77 -4.62 -10.93
C GLU A 153 6.49 -4.03 -9.71
N LEU A 154 7.10 -4.94 -8.97
CA LEU A 154 8.14 -4.69 -7.99
C LEU A 154 9.47 -5.11 -8.61
N VAL A 155 10.46 -4.21 -8.58
CA VAL A 155 11.80 -4.48 -9.11
C VAL A 155 12.82 -4.34 -7.99
N ALA A 156 13.54 -5.42 -7.72
CA ALA A 156 14.58 -5.49 -6.69
C ALA A 156 15.81 -6.23 -7.26
N ASP A 157 16.98 -5.59 -7.22
CA ASP A 157 18.24 -6.14 -7.76
C ASP A 157 18.11 -6.68 -9.20
N GLY A 158 17.43 -5.91 -10.07
CA GLY A 158 17.17 -6.28 -11.46
C GLY A 158 16.21 -7.47 -11.66
N LYS A 159 15.68 -8.06 -10.57
CA LYS A 159 14.62 -9.07 -10.64
C LYS A 159 13.26 -8.39 -10.62
N HIS A 160 12.32 -8.95 -11.37
CA HIS A 160 10.99 -8.42 -11.57
C HIS A 160 9.94 -9.36 -10.97
N MET A 161 9.03 -8.82 -10.15
CA MET A 161 7.87 -9.53 -9.63
C MET A 161 6.59 -8.79 -10.06
N PRO A 162 5.70 -9.42 -10.83
CA PRO A 162 4.45 -8.79 -11.25
C PRO A 162 3.56 -8.48 -10.05
N LEU A 163 2.89 -7.33 -10.11
CA LEU A 163 1.92 -6.85 -9.14
C LEU A 163 0.57 -6.68 -9.81
N TYR A 164 -0.40 -7.46 -9.34
CA TYR A 164 -1.81 -7.31 -9.68
C TYR A 164 -2.56 -7.20 -8.36
N GLU A 165 -2.90 -5.99 -7.90
CA GLU A 165 -3.45 -5.78 -6.56
C GLU A 165 -4.79 -5.03 -6.59
N LEU A 166 -5.72 -5.46 -5.75
CA LEU A 166 -6.89 -4.72 -5.33
C LEU A 166 -6.63 -4.13 -3.95
N GLY A 167 -6.84 -2.83 -3.78
CA GLY A 167 -6.88 -2.14 -2.50
C GLY A 167 -8.29 -1.61 -2.21
N LEU A 168 -8.73 -1.74 -0.97
CA LEU A 168 -9.97 -1.17 -0.44
C LEU A 168 -9.63 -0.37 0.83
N GLU A 169 -9.50 0.94 0.72
CA GLU A 169 -9.13 1.83 1.83
C GLU A 169 -10.38 2.53 2.40
N LEU A 170 -10.61 2.41 3.70
CA LEU A 170 -11.71 3.09 4.37
C LEU A 170 -11.41 4.60 4.48
N LEU A 171 -12.14 5.41 3.72
CA LEU A 171 -12.02 6.86 3.78
C LEU A 171 -12.87 7.45 4.92
N TYR A 172 -14.04 6.86 5.16
CA TYR A 172 -15.00 7.28 6.18
C TYR A 172 -16.06 6.20 6.42
N GLY A 173 -16.54 6.03 7.65
CA GLY A 173 -17.69 5.18 7.96
C GLY A 173 -17.30 3.88 8.66
N SER A 174 -17.98 2.78 8.32
CA SER A 174 -17.88 1.51 9.05
C SER A 174 -16.81 0.58 8.46
N GLU A 175 -15.88 0.15 9.31
CA GLU A 175 -14.92 -0.90 9.01
C GLU A 175 -15.60 -2.26 8.79
N GLU A 176 -16.65 -2.57 9.55
CA GLU A 176 -17.43 -3.80 9.38
C GLU A 176 -18.06 -3.88 7.98
N LEU A 177 -18.59 -2.76 7.47
CA LEU A 177 -19.13 -2.71 6.11
C LEU A 177 -18.03 -2.86 5.05
N LEU A 178 -16.83 -2.33 5.29
CA LEU A 178 -15.68 -2.58 4.42
C LEU A 178 -15.34 -4.08 4.38
N ILE A 179 -15.26 -4.74 5.53
CA ILE A 179 -14.96 -6.18 5.63
C ILE A 179 -16.04 -6.99 4.92
N ASN A 180 -17.33 -6.78 5.25
CA ASN A 180 -18.44 -7.50 4.63
C ASN A 180 -18.52 -7.27 3.11
N TYR A 181 -18.17 -6.07 2.63
CA TYR A 181 -18.10 -5.79 1.19
C TYR A 181 -16.94 -6.53 0.53
N SER A 182 -15.78 -6.60 1.19
CA SER A 182 -14.64 -7.37 0.69
C SER A 182 -14.95 -8.87 0.57
N GLU A 183 -15.71 -9.42 1.52
CA GLU A 183 -16.12 -10.82 1.51
C GLU A 183 -17.00 -11.13 0.30
N GLN A 184 -17.99 -10.27 0.01
CA GLN A 184 -18.82 -10.38 -1.21
C GLN A 184 -17.98 -10.37 -2.49
N LEU A 185 -16.92 -9.55 -2.54
CA LEU A 185 -16.00 -9.56 -3.68
C LEU A 185 -15.21 -10.88 -3.76
N THR A 186 -14.75 -11.42 -2.63
CA THR A 186 -14.02 -12.71 -2.60
C THR A 186 -14.89 -13.91 -2.95
N GLU A 187 -16.20 -13.85 -2.70
CA GLU A 187 -17.14 -14.90 -3.09
C GLU A 187 -17.33 -14.95 -4.62
N LYS A 188 -17.24 -13.80 -5.28
CA LYS A 188 -17.45 -13.69 -6.74
C LYS A 188 -16.16 -13.80 -7.55
N PHE A 189 -15.05 -13.29 -7.03
CA PHE A 189 -13.79 -13.20 -7.75
C PHE A 189 -12.66 -13.96 -7.05
N THR A 190 -11.84 -14.68 -7.84
CA THR A 190 -10.63 -15.31 -7.33
C THR A 190 -9.60 -14.26 -6.95
N MET A 191 -9.49 -13.99 -5.65
CA MET A 191 -8.52 -13.06 -5.09
C MET A 191 -7.89 -13.64 -3.82
N THR A 192 -6.62 -13.35 -3.60
CA THR A 192 -5.85 -13.88 -2.47
C THR A 192 -5.45 -12.75 -1.54
N PRO A 193 -5.77 -12.79 -0.23
CA PRO A 193 -5.35 -11.76 0.71
C PRO A 193 -3.83 -11.54 0.68
N VAL A 194 -3.39 -10.29 0.65
CA VAL A 194 -1.98 -9.93 0.78
C VAL A 194 -1.60 -9.95 2.25
N LEU A 195 -0.67 -10.82 2.63
CA LEU A 195 -0.24 -10.98 4.03
C LEU A 195 1.11 -10.33 4.34
N LEU A 196 1.80 -9.86 3.30
CA LEU A 196 3.13 -9.28 3.38
C LEU A 196 3.12 -7.89 2.76
N THR A 197 3.73 -6.94 3.44
CA THR A 197 4.05 -5.61 2.90
C THR A 197 4.93 -5.73 1.66
N LYS A 198 5.05 -4.64 0.89
CA LYS A 198 5.93 -4.61 -0.29
C LYS A 198 7.39 -4.85 0.10
N GLN A 199 7.83 -4.32 1.25
CA GLN A 199 9.15 -4.54 1.83
C GLN A 199 9.40 -6.02 2.13
N GLU A 200 8.51 -6.67 2.88
CA GLU A 200 8.64 -8.09 3.21
C GLU A 200 8.66 -8.96 1.95
N ARG A 201 7.85 -8.61 0.95
CA ARG A 201 7.85 -9.29 -0.35
C ARG A 201 9.16 -9.10 -1.09
N ALA A 202 9.69 -7.87 -1.15
CA ALA A 202 10.98 -7.60 -1.77
C ALA A 202 12.11 -8.36 -1.10
N LEU A 203 12.17 -8.33 0.24
CA LEU A 203 13.17 -9.06 1.03
C LEU A 203 13.08 -10.56 0.77
N ARG A 204 11.87 -11.14 0.79
CA ARG A 204 11.66 -12.56 0.48
C ARG A 204 12.05 -12.89 -0.96
N PHE A 205 11.75 -12.00 -1.90
CA PHE A 205 12.07 -12.19 -3.31
C PHE A 205 13.59 -12.14 -3.55
N LEU A 206 14.31 -11.21 -2.91
CA LEU A 206 15.77 -11.14 -2.95
C LEU A 206 16.44 -12.37 -2.34
N ARG A 207 15.90 -12.89 -1.23
CA ARG A 207 16.41 -14.09 -0.54
C ARG A 207 15.99 -15.40 -1.20
N SER A 208 15.05 -15.38 -2.14
CA SER A 208 14.68 -16.59 -2.89
C SER A 208 15.84 -17.01 -3.79
N ARG A 209 16.28 -18.26 -3.65
CA ARG A 209 17.29 -18.86 -4.53
C ARG A 209 16.68 -18.99 -5.92
N SER A 210 17.39 -18.46 -6.92
CA SER A 210 17.17 -18.78 -8.34
C SER A 210 17.40 -20.25 -8.61
#